data_AF-A0A4Z1K7Y6-F1
#
_entry.id   AF-A0A4Z1K7Y6-F1
#
_cell.length_a   1.000
_cell.length_b   1.000
_cell.length_c   1.000
_cell.angle_alpha   90.00
_cell.angle_beta   90.00
_cell.angle_gamma   90.00
#
_symmetry.space_group_name_H-M   'P 1'
#
loop_
_entity.id
_entity.type
_entity.pdbx_description
1 polymer ?
#
loop_
_entity_poly.entity_id
_entity_poly.type
_entity_poly.pdbx_seq_one_letter_code
_entity_poly.pdbx_strand_id
1 'polypeptide(L)' 'MYSIGFISFYQMRRQRADDLHMKGIQNAGVRDPKDWERVFASVDARSKLFQVGTVDGSELSTIYVTWEGEDMFEV' A
#
# COMPACT_ATOMS: atom_id res chain seq x y z
N MET A 1 -11.54 -11.72 3.04
CA MET A 1 -12.10 -12.01 1.70
C MET A 1 -11.98 -10.73 0.90
N TYR A 2 -10.98 -10.64 0.01
CA TYR A 2 -10.73 -9.43 -0.77
C TYR A 2 -11.83 -9.31 -1.82
N SER A 3 -12.67 -8.28 -1.70
CA SER A 3 -13.56 -7.88 -2.78
C SER A 3 -12.67 -7.40 -3.93
N ILE A 4 -12.53 -8.21 -4.98
CA ILE A 4 -11.98 -7.74 -6.25
C ILE A 4 -13.11 -6.93 -6.88
N GLY A 5 -13.32 -5.72 -6.36
CA GLY A 5 -14.22 -4.74 -6.95
C GLY A 5 -13.77 -4.50 -8.38
N PHE A 6 -14.70 -4.64 -9.33
CA PHE A 6 -14.42 -4.43 -10.75
C PHE A 6 -14.04 -2.95 -10.96
N ILE A 7 -12.74 -2.65 -11.02
CA ILE A 7 -12.26 -1.29 -11.27
C ILE A 7 -12.66 -0.92 -12.69
N SER A 8 -13.37 0.19 -12.84
CA SER A 8 -13.77 0.68 -14.16
C SER A 8 -12.54 1.04 -15.00
N PHE A 9 -12.62 0.92 -16.34
CA PHE A 9 -11.55 1.36 -17.24
C PHE A 9 -11.15 2.83 -17.02
N TYR A 10 -12.10 3.68 -16.61
CA TYR A 10 -11.84 5.07 -16.27
C TYR A 10 -10.92 5.21 -15.05
N GLN A 11 -11.18 4.44 -13.98
CA GLN A 11 -10.33 4.46 -12.78
C GLN A 11 -8.92 3.93 -13.08
N MET A 12 -8.79 2.85 -13.86
CA MET A 12 -7.47 2.36 -14.30
C MET A 12 -6.70 3.41 -15.11
N ARG A 13 -7.38 4.15 -15.98
CA ARG A 13 -6.76 5.23 -16.75
C ARG A 13 -6.31 6.38 -15.85
N ARG A 14 -7.12 6.77 -14.86
CA ARG A 14 -6.76 7.83 -13.90
C ARG A 14 -5.54 7.45 -13.07
N GLN A 15 -5.51 6.23 -12.51
CA GLN A 15 -4.35 5.73 -11.75
C GLN A 15 -3.04 5.80 -12.56
N ARG A 16 -3.08 5.47 -13.86
CA ARG A 16 -1.90 5.60 -14.74
C ARG A 16 -1.53 7.05 -15.02
N ALA A 17 -2.51 7.94 -15.11
CA ALA A 17 -2.26 9.37 -15.29
C ALA A 17 -1.57 9.95 -14.04
N ASP A 18 -2.01 9.55 -12.85
CA ASP A 18 -1.41 9.95 -11.58
C ASP A 18 0.02 9.44 -11.45
N ASP A 19 0.28 8.18 -11.82
CA ASP A 19 1.64 7.62 -11.84
C ASP A 19 2.58 8.38 -12.79
N LEU A 20 2.12 8.68 -14.02
CA LEU A 20 2.90 9.50 -14.96
C LEU A 20 3.12 10.93 -14.46
N HIS A 21 2.13 11.51 -13.78
CA HIS A 21 2.24 12.84 -13.19
C HIS A 21 3.31 12.86 -12.10
N MET A 22 3.26 11.92 -11.15
CA MET A 22 4.25 11.79 -10.08
C MET A 22 5.65 11.52 -10.62
N LYS A 23 5.76 10.69 -11.66
CA LYS A 23 7.02 10.41 -12.34
C LYS A 23 7.58 11.64 -13.04
N GLY A 24 6.74 12.42 -13.72
CA GLY A 24 7.15 13.61 -14.45
C GLY A 24 7.67 14.73 -13.56
N ILE A 25 7.13 14.89 -12.35
CA ILE A 25 7.51 15.98 -11.43
C ILE A 25 8.62 15.55 -10.46
N GLN A 26 8.52 14.35 -9.89
CA GLN A 26 9.35 13.92 -8.76
C GLN A 26 10.15 12.65 -9.03
N ASN A 27 10.02 12.05 -10.22
CA ASN A 27 10.48 10.69 -10.51
C ASN A 27 9.94 9.66 -9.48
N ALA A 28 8.76 9.94 -8.93
CA ALA A 28 8.05 9.07 -7.99
C ALA A 28 7.09 8.14 -8.74
N GLY A 29 6.62 7.09 -8.07
CA GLY A 29 5.64 6.15 -8.62
C GLY A 29 4.58 5.76 -7.59
N VAL A 30 3.39 5.44 -8.09
CA VAL A 30 2.31 4.87 -7.28
C VAL A 30 2.67 3.42 -6.93
N ARG A 31 2.33 2.98 -5.71
CA ARG A 31 2.68 1.65 -5.21
C ARG A 31 1.45 0.77 -5.07
N ASP A 32 1.61 -0.49 -5.42
CA ASP A 32 0.64 -1.53 -5.10
C ASP A 32 0.82 -2.02 -3.64
N PRO A 33 -0.12 -2.81 -3.09
CA PRO A 33 -0.01 -3.35 -1.74
C PRO A 33 1.29 -4.12 -1.44
N LYS A 34 1.81 -4.89 -2.40
CA LYS A 34 3.04 -5.69 -2.21
C LYS A 34 4.28 -4.81 -2.19
N ASP A 35 4.28 -3.74 -2.97
CA ASP A 35 5.36 -2.75 -2.93
C ASP A 35 5.37 -2.01 -1.59
N TRP A 36 4.21 -1.68 -1.03
CA TRP A 36 4.15 -1.13 0.33
C TRP A 36 4.68 -2.11 1.38
N GLU A 37 4.29 -3.39 1.33
CA GLU A 37 4.82 -4.42 2.23
C GLU A 37 6.36 -4.47 2.19
N ARG A 38 6.97 -4.44 0.99
CA ARG A 38 8.42 -4.38 0.82
C ARG A 38 9.03 -3.11 1.42
N VAL A 39 8.40 -1.96 1.22
CA VAL A 39 8.87 -0.68 1.78
C VAL A 39 8.92 -0.74 3.30
N PHE A 40 7.84 -1.18 3.95
CA PHE A 40 7.81 -1.26 5.41
C PHE A 40 8.79 -2.31 5.95
N ALA A 41 8.88 -3.49 5.31
CA ALA A 41 9.87 -4.50 5.67
C ALA A 41 11.33 -4.03 5.52
N SER A 42 11.59 -3.12 4.55
CA SER A 42 12.93 -2.53 4.36
C SER A 42 13.32 -1.52 5.44
N VAL A 43 12.33 -0.95 6.14
CA VAL A 43 12.55 0.02 7.22
C VAL A 43 12.72 -0.69 8.56
N ASP A 44 11.87 -1.67 8.85
CA ASP A 44 11.92 -2.47 10.08
C ASP A 44 11.39 -3.88 9.83
N ALA A 45 12.24 -4.90 10.06
CA ALA A 45 11.90 -6.31 9.88
C ALA A 45 10.78 -6.81 10.81
N ARG A 46 10.46 -6.06 11.86
CA ARG A 46 9.36 -6.33 12.79
C ARG A 46 8.01 -5.91 12.22
N SER A 47 7.97 -5.20 11.09
CA SER A 47 6.73 -4.87 10.38
C SER A 47 6.09 -6.15 9.84
N LYS A 48 4.93 -6.54 10.35
CA LYS A 48 4.36 -7.89 10.14
C LYS A 48 2.96 -7.88 9.54
N LEU A 49 2.05 -7.09 10.09
CA LEU A 49 0.65 -7.09 9.65
C LEU A 49 0.47 -6.03 8.56
N PHE A 50 0.06 -6.44 7.36
CA PHE A 50 -0.40 -5.53 6.32
C PHE A 50 -1.87 -5.81 6.03
N GLN A 51 -2.77 -5.00 6.57
CA GLN A 51 -4.16 -5.01 6.15
C GLN A 51 -4.42 -3.82 5.24
N VAL A 52 -4.97 -4.10 4.06
CA VAL A 52 -5.35 -3.07 3.10
C VAL A 52 -6.87 -3.01 3.02
N GLY A 53 -7.43 -1.88 3.41
CA GLY A 53 -8.85 -1.57 3.28
C GLY A 53 -9.08 -0.61 2.13
N THR A 54 -10.06 -0.89 1.28
CA THR A 54 -10.49 0.04 0.23
C THR A 54 -12.00 0.15 0.29
N VAL A 55 -12.51 1.38 0.35
CA VAL A 55 -13.94 1.66 0.28
C VAL A 55 -14.36 1.65 -1.19
N ASP A 56 -15.51 1.06 -1.51
CA ASP A 56 -16.02 1.02 -2.88
C ASP A 56 -16.10 2.43 -3.49
N GLY A 57 -15.55 2.59 -4.69
CA GLY A 57 -15.46 3.87 -5.38
C GLY A 57 -14.29 4.77 -4.96
N SER A 58 -13.56 4.43 -3.90
CA SER A 58 -12.33 5.13 -3.50
C SER A 58 -11.18 4.87 -4.45
N GLU A 59 -10.38 5.90 -4.72
CA GLU A 59 -9.14 5.80 -5.50
C GLU A 59 -7.93 5.45 -4.65
N LEU A 60 -8.05 5.64 -3.33
CA LEU A 60 -7.02 5.37 -2.35
C LEU A 60 -7.45 4.26 -1.40
N SER A 61 -6.45 3.54 -0.89
CA SER A 61 -6.61 2.52 0.12
C SER A 61 -5.99 2.96 1.45
N THR A 62 -6.54 2.48 2.55
CA THR A 62 -5.93 2.59 3.87
C THR A 62 -5.09 1.35 4.13
N ILE A 63 -3.83 1.54 4.51
CA ILE A 63 -2.92 0.45 4.90
C ILE A 63 -2.72 0.51 6.41
N TYR A 64 -3.06 -0.57 7.10
CA TYR A 64 -2.77 -0.77 8.51
C TYR A 64 -1.50 -1.61 8.63
N VAL A 65 -0.52 -1.07 9.36
CA VAL A 65 0.78 -1.73 9.63
C VAL A 65 1.00 -1.86 11.13
N THR A 66 1.41 -3.04 11.59
CA THR A 66 1.86 -3.24 12.98
C THR A 66 3.29 -3.75 13.01
N TRP A 67 4.02 -3.40 14.06
CA TRP A 67 5.32 -3.97 14.39
C TRP A 67 5.20 -4.86 15.64
N GLU A 68 5.93 -5.97 15.65
CA GLU A 68 6.12 -6.76 16.88
C GLU A 68 7.27 -6.14 17.70
N GLY A 69 7.03 -5.85 18.98
CA GLY A 69 8.09 -5.39 19.87
C GLY A 69 9.12 -6.49 20.13
N GLU A 70 10.27 -6.12 20.71
CA GLU A 70 11.17 -7.11 21.29
C GLU A 70 10.54 -7.70 22.55
N ASP A 71 10.58 -9.02 22.71
CA ASP A 71 10.15 -9.69 23.94
C ASP A 71 11.12 -9.28 25.07
N MET A 72 10.72 -8.30 25.86
CA MET A 72 11.49 -7.80 27.01
C MET A 72 11.45 -8.75 28.22
N PHE A 73 11.17 -10.04 28.02
CA PHE A 73 10.93 -11.04 29.07
C PHE A 73 11.83 -12.30 28.97
N GLU A 74 13.07 -12.16 28.49
CA GLU A 74 14.10 -13.14 28.84
C GLU A 74 14.57 -12.85 30.28
N VAL A 75 14.05 -13.63 31.23
CA VAL A 75 14.46 -13.70 32.65
C VAL A 75 15.74 -14.53 32.78
#